data_AF-A0A920G0P0-F1
#
_entry.id   AF-A0A920G0P0-F1
#
_cell.length_a   1.000
_cell.length_b   1.000
_cell.length_c   1.000
_cell.angle_alpha   90.00
_cell.angle_beta   90.00
_cell.angle_gamma   90.00
#
_symmetry.space_group_name_H-M   'P 1'
#
loop_
_entity.id
_entity.type
_entity.pdbx_description
1 polymer ?
#
loop_
_entity_poly.entity_id
_entity_poly.type
_entity_poly.pdbx_seq_one_letter_code
_entity_poly.pdbx_strand_id
1 'polypeptide(L)' 'MDLMARTHGLTNMPQQAAWGWRTLPVPVIAAVHGVALGGGLNIMSGADIRIIHRRLAAR' A
#
# COMPACT_ATOMS: atom_id res chain seq x y z
N MET A 1 -7.58 -5.96 -17.25
CA MET A 1 -6.40 -6.23 -16.39
C MET A 1 -6.65 -7.53 -15.67
N ASP A 2 -5.86 -8.56 -15.95
CA ASP A 2 -5.92 -9.82 -15.21
C ASP A 2 -5.14 -9.67 -13.89
N LEU A 3 -5.81 -9.98 -12.77
CA LEU A 3 -5.23 -9.92 -11.42
C LEU A 3 -4.55 -11.23 -11.01
N MET A 4 -4.83 -12.32 -11.73
CA MET A 4 -4.27 -13.64 -11.42
C MET A 4 -2.87 -13.79 -12.01
N ALA A 5 -2.64 -13.21 -13.20
CA ALA A 5 -1.32 -13.17 -13.82
C ALA A 5 -0.31 -12.35 -12.98
N ARG A 6 0.79 -13.01 -12.59
CA ARG A 6 1.95 -12.36 -11.98
C ARG A 6 2.86 -11.79 -13.07
N THR A 7 2.69 -10.50 -13.36
CA THR A 7 3.45 -9.81 -14.42
C THR A 7 4.73 -9.15 -13.94
N HIS A 8 4.95 -9.05 -12.61
CA HIS A 8 6.08 -8.35 -12.00
C HIS A 8 6.81 -9.27 -11.00
N GLY A 9 7.25 -10.44 -11.48
CA GLY A 9 7.89 -11.45 -10.66
C GLY A 9 6.88 -12.14 -9.73
N LEU A 10 6.98 -11.91 -8.42
CA LEU A 10 6.07 -12.52 -7.44
C LEU A 10 4.70 -11.84 -7.36
N THR A 11 4.55 -10.69 -8.00
CA THR A 11 3.37 -9.83 -7.90
C THR A 11 2.68 -9.61 -9.24
N ASN A 12 1.40 -9.29 -9.19
CA ASN A 12 0.71 -8.63 -10.30
C ASN A 12 0.98 -7.12 -10.28
N MET A 13 0.57 -6.43 -11.33
CA MET A 13 0.81 -4.99 -11.49
C MET A 13 0.41 -4.13 -10.26
N PRO A 14 -0.79 -4.25 -9.66
CA PRO A 14 -1.15 -3.42 -8.52
C PRO A 14 -0.42 -3.80 -7.23
N GLN A 15 -0.13 -5.09 -7.02
CA GLN A 15 0.65 -5.55 -5.87
C GLN A 15 2.10 -5.08 -5.91
N GLN A 16 2.64 -4.84 -7.11
CA GLN A 16 4.04 -4.40 -7.27
C GLN A 16 4.32 -3.04 -6.61
N ALA A 17 3.32 -2.18 -6.47
CA ALA A 17 3.49 -0.91 -5.75
C ALA A 17 3.91 -1.13 -4.29
N ALA A 18 3.22 -2.02 -3.58
CA ALA A 18 3.54 -2.36 -2.18
C ALA A 18 4.82 -3.20 -2.06
N TRP A 19 5.04 -4.11 -3.01
CA TRP A 19 6.19 -5.01 -3.00
C TRP A 19 7.49 -4.30 -3.34
N GLY A 20 7.47 -3.40 -4.33
CA GLY A 20 8.63 -2.63 -4.76
C GLY A 20 9.20 -1.71 -3.68
N TRP A 21 8.37 -1.23 -2.74
CA TRP A 21 8.86 -0.44 -1.61
C TRP A 21 9.89 -1.17 -0.75
N ARG A 22 9.78 -2.50 -0.65
CA ARG A 22 10.73 -3.35 0.10
C ARG A 22 12.11 -3.42 -0.55
N THR A 23 12.24 -3.03 -1.82
CA THR A 23 13.52 -3.06 -2.54
C THR A 23 14.21 -1.70 -2.54
N LEU A 24 13.61 -0.67 -1.93
CA LEU A 24 14.20 0.66 -1.86
C LEU A 24 15.28 0.71 -0.76
N PRO A 25 16.37 1.48 -0.97
CA PRO A 25 17.42 1.65 0.05
C PRO A 25 17.02 2.64 1.16
N VAL A 26 15.75 3.05 1.22
CA VAL A 26 15.22 4.07 2.12
C VAL A 26 13.86 3.63 2.67
N PRO A 27 13.48 4.05 3.90
CA PRO A 27 12.19 3.70 4.46
C PRO A 27 11.04 4.43 3.77
N VAL A 28 9.90 3.75 3.64
CA VAL A 28 8.64 4.32 3.15
C VAL A 28 7.69 4.60 4.31
N ILE A 29 7.14 5.82 4.34
CA ILE A 29 6.17 6.26 5.35
C ILE A 29 4.80 6.41 4.69
N ALA A 30 3.81 5.65 5.14
CA ALA A 30 2.42 5.81 4.73
C ALA A 30 1.66 6.69 5.73
N ALA A 31 1.31 7.91 5.31
CA ALA A 31 0.41 8.81 6.05
C ALA A 31 -1.03 8.61 5.57
N VAL A 32 -1.85 7.94 6.39
CA VAL A 32 -3.20 7.56 6.00
C VAL A 32 -4.25 8.37 6.74
N HIS A 33 -5.09 9.03 5.94
CA HIS A 33 -6.16 9.89 6.42
C HIS A 33 -7.52 9.22 6.16
N GLY A 34 -8.14 8.68 7.21
CA GLY A 34 -9.42 7.97 7.08
C GLY A 34 -9.25 6.49 6.77
N VAL A 35 -10.10 5.96 5.89
CA VAL A 35 -10.23 4.51 5.66
C VAL A 35 -9.34 4.06 4.49
N ALA A 36 -8.56 3.00 4.70
CA ALA A 36 -7.84 2.28 3.65
C ALA A 36 -8.34 0.84 3.57
N LEU A 37 -9.00 0.49 2.45
CA LEU A 37 -9.52 -0.85 2.17
C LEU A 37 -9.03 -1.32 0.80
N GLY A 38 -9.07 -2.64 0.58
CA GLY A 38 -8.69 -3.24 -0.69
C GLY A 38 -7.27 -2.85 -1.13
N GLY A 39 -7.13 -2.32 -2.34
CA GLY A 39 -5.84 -1.88 -2.88
C GLY A 39 -5.13 -0.83 -2.01
N GLY A 40 -5.87 0.09 -1.38
CA GLY A 40 -5.28 1.08 -0.48
C GLY A 40 -4.68 0.45 0.78
N LEU A 41 -5.34 -0.58 1.32
CA LEU A 41 -4.80 -1.36 2.44
C LEU A 41 -3.58 -2.19 2.03
N ASN A 42 -3.62 -2.78 0.83
CA ASN A 42 -2.50 -3.53 0.27
C ASN A 42 -1.24 -2.65 0.13
N ILE A 43 -1.39 -1.46 -0.45
CA ILE A 43 -0.31 -0.48 -0.61
C ILE A 43 0.21 -0.02 0.76
N MET A 44 -0.65 0.48 1.65
CA MET A 44 -0.25 0.95 2.98
C MET A 44 0.51 -0.14 3.77
N SER A 45 0.09 -1.41 3.67
CA SER A 45 0.74 -2.52 4.38
C SER A 45 2.18 -2.79 3.90
N GLY A 46 2.55 -2.31 2.72
CA GLY A 46 3.90 -2.38 2.19
C GLY A 46 4.88 -1.41 2.85
N ALA A 47 4.40 -0.35 3.52
CA ALA A 47 5.25 0.68 4.12
C ALA A 47 5.87 0.22 5.44
N ASP A 48 7.09 0.70 5.70
CA ASP A 48 7.84 0.45 6.93
C ASP A 48 7.17 1.12 8.13
N ILE A 49 6.72 2.37 7.96
CA ILE A 49 6.05 3.16 9.00
C ILE A 49 4.67 3.57 8.50
N ARG A 50 3.65 3.39 9.35
CA ARG A 50 2.26 3.72 9.05
C ARG A 50 1.73 4.68 10.10
N ILE A 51 1.43 5.91 9.68
CA ILE A 51 0.83 6.95 10.52
C ILE A 51 -0.64 7.02 10.16
N ILE A 52 -1.51 6.61 11.08
CA ILE A 52 -2.95 6.55 10.82
C ILE A 52 -3.64 7.65 11.61
N HIS A 53 -4.20 8.62 10.88
CA HIS A 53 -5.04 9.65 11.45
C HIS A 53 -6.51 9.22 11.37
N ARG A 54 -7.13 9.05 12.55
CA ARG A 54 -8.57 8.88 12.65
C ARG A 54 -9.26 10.18 12.29
N ARG A 55 -9.80 10.27 11.07
CA ARG A 55 -10.78 11.32 10.77
C ARG A 55 -12.10 10.91 11.40
N LEU A 56 -12.43 11.46 12.57
CA LEU A 56 -13.81 11.49 13.05
C LEU A 56 -14.60 12.26 12.00
N ALA A 57 -15.73 11.70 11.53
CA ALA A 57 -16.65 12.45 10.70
C ALA A 57 -16.91 13.79 11.38
N ALA A 58 -16.74 14.88 10.62
CA ALA A 58 -17.14 16.19 11.10
C ALA A 58 -18.59 16.08 11.59
N ARG A 59 -18.86 16.68 12.73
CA ARG A 59 -20.22 17.11 13.04
C ARG A 59 -20.76 17.93 11.88
#